data_AF-A0A933BTI1-F1
#
_entry.id   AF-A0A933BTI1-F1
#
_cell.length_a   1.000
_cell.length_b   1.000
_cell.length_c   1.000
_cell.angle_alpha   90.00
_cell.angle_beta   90.00
_cell.angle_gamma   90.00
#
_symmetry.space_group_name_H-M   'P 1'
#
loop_
_entity.id
_entity.type
_entity.pdbx_description
1 polymer ?
#
loop_
_entity_poly.entity_id
_entity_poly.type
_entity_poly.pdbx_seq_one_letter_code
_entity_poly.pdbx_strand_id
1 'polypeptide(L)'
;MLEWRRHAIYETAEAAVPGGHPEDRLYLWLGPDRLSVEITSGSPRAADEVARSLAGALGEPAEGPTFSSRGGEMLEAAGEVAIVATWAFPAADRERVRAVVQRALVAAGARPGVRGGR
;
A
#
# COMPACT_ATOMS: atom_id res chain seq x y z
N MET A 1 -1.42 -11.02 -9.82
CA MET A 1 -0.11 -11.01 -9.11
C MET A 1 0.48 -9.62 -9.27
N LEU A 2 1.03 -9.01 -8.22
CA LEU A 2 1.59 -7.66 -8.30
C LEU A 2 2.93 -7.69 -9.06
N GLU A 3 3.22 -6.62 -9.78
CA GLU A 3 4.48 -6.47 -10.50
C GLU A 3 5.51 -5.76 -9.62
N TRP A 4 6.39 -6.54 -9.00
CA TRP A 4 7.50 -6.01 -8.22
C TRP A 4 8.65 -5.58 -9.12
N ARG A 5 9.08 -4.32 -8.98
CA ARG A 5 10.27 -3.78 -9.62
C ARG A 5 11.43 -3.81 -8.64
N ARG A 6 12.55 -4.37 -9.07
CA ARG A 6 13.75 -4.50 -8.26
C ARG A 6 14.69 -3.31 -8.45
N HIS A 7 15.16 -2.77 -7.34
CA HIS A 7 16.18 -1.73 -7.24
C HIS A 7 17.39 -2.29 -6.49
N ALA A 8 18.46 -1.48 -6.38
CA ALA A 8 19.73 -1.93 -5.80
C ALA A 8 19.59 -2.51 -4.37
N ILE A 9 18.71 -1.92 -3.54
CA ILE A 9 18.57 -2.29 -2.12
C ILE A 9 17.12 -2.50 -1.67
N TYR A 10 16.15 -2.39 -2.59
CA TYR A 10 14.72 -2.52 -2.27
C TYR A 10 13.91 -2.97 -3.50
N GLU A 11 12.65 -3.35 -3.28
CA GLU A 11 11.66 -3.59 -4.33
C GLU A 11 10.46 -2.67 -4.17
N THR A 12 9.79 -2.33 -5.26
CA THR A 12 8.56 -1.54 -5.25
C THR A 12 7.46 -2.22 -6.04
N ALA A 13 6.21 -2.07 -5.62
CA ALA A 13 5.06 -2.48 -6.43
C ALA A 13 3.97 -1.41 -6.34
N GLU A 14 3.17 -1.33 -7.40
CA GLU A 14 2.04 -0.42 -7.51
C GLU A 14 0.77 -1.21 -7.86
N ALA A 15 -0.33 -0.86 -7.21
CA ALA A 15 -1.63 -1.50 -7.40
C ALA A 15 -2.75 -0.46 -7.41
N ALA A 16 -3.87 -0.82 -8.02
CA ALA A 16 -5.13 -0.10 -7.82
C ALA A 16 -5.69 -0.43 -6.43
N VAL A 17 -6.32 0.56 -5.78
CA VAL A 17 -7.06 0.34 -4.53
C VAL A 17 -8.36 -0.42 -4.84
N PRO A 18 -8.59 -1.60 -4.24
CA PRO A 18 -9.81 -2.37 -4.45
C PRO A 18 -11.03 -1.61 -3.93
N GLY A 19 -12.11 -1.55 -4.71
CA GLY A 19 -13.33 -0.83 -4.33
C GLY A 19 -13.15 0.70 -4.26
N GLY A 20 -11.98 1.20 -4.66
CA GLY A 20 -11.69 2.63 -4.81
C GLY A 20 -12.01 3.17 -6.20
N HIS A 21 -11.70 4.43 -6.42
CA HIS A 21 -11.81 5.09 -7.70
C HIS A 21 -10.68 4.66 -8.67
N PRO A 22 -10.86 4.83 -10.00
CA PRO A 22 -9.83 4.49 -10.99
C PRO A 22 -8.49 5.21 -10.81
N GLU A 23 -8.50 6.36 -10.15
CA GLU A 23 -7.36 7.19 -9.80
C GLU A 23 -6.66 6.76 -8.51
N ASP A 24 -7.32 5.96 -7.67
CA ASP A 24 -6.76 5.53 -6.38
C ASP A 24 -5.55 4.62 -6.56
N ARG A 25 -4.50 4.85 -5.76
CA ARG A 25 -3.22 4.15 -5.86
C ARG A 25 -2.77 3.59 -4.53
N LEU A 26 -2.22 2.39 -4.60
CA LEU A 26 -1.48 1.71 -3.55
C LEU A 26 -0.03 1.57 -4.00
N TYR A 27 0.89 2.19 -3.26
CA TYR A 27 2.33 2.07 -3.44
C TYR A 27 2.95 1.26 -2.31
N LEU A 28 3.79 0.30 -2.69
CA LEU A 28 4.50 -0.58 -1.78
C LEU A 28 6.00 -0.39 -1.96
N TRP A 29 6.72 -0.26 -0.85
CA TRP A 29 8.17 -0.25 -0.82
C TRP A 29 8.67 -1.31 0.15
N LEU A 30 9.42 -2.29 -0.35
CA LEU A 30 9.96 -3.42 0.40
C LEU A 30 11.48 -3.32 0.48
N GLY A 31 11.96 -2.81 1.61
CA GLY A 31 13.37 -2.76 1.95
C GLY A 31 13.93 -4.12 2.42
N PRO A 32 15.16 -4.13 2.97
CA PRO A 32 15.75 -5.33 3.53
C PRO A 32 15.03 -5.78 4.81
N ASP A 33 14.59 -4.85 5.66
CA ASP A 33 14.09 -5.08 7.03
C ASP A 33 12.74 -4.40 7.32
N ARG A 34 12.09 -3.88 6.28
CA ARG A 34 10.86 -3.09 6.42
C ARG A 34 10.01 -3.06 5.16
N LEU A 35 8.72 -2.84 5.35
CA LEU A 35 7.73 -2.61 4.32
C LEU A 35 7.03 -1.29 4.64
N SER A 36 7.06 -0.34 3.71
CA SER A 36 6.25 0.87 3.78
C SER A 36 5.17 0.83 2.71
N VAL A 37 4.00 1.33 3.08
CA VAL A 37 2.82 1.36 2.23
C VAL A 37 2.24 2.76 2.24
N GLU A 38 1.86 3.24 1.07
CA GLU A 38 1.13 4.48 0.87
C GLU A 38 -0.13 4.20 0.05
N ILE A 39 -1.28 4.65 0.55
CA ILE A 39 -2.58 4.52 -0.11
C ILE A 39 -3.12 5.93 -0.31
N THR A 40 -3.29 6.33 -1.57
CA THR A 40 -4.00 7.57 -1.92
C THR A 40 -5.34 7.19 -2.53
N SER A 41 -6.44 7.68 -1.95
CA SER A 41 -7.78 7.27 -2.38
C SER A 41 -8.85 8.32 -2.13
N GLY A 42 -9.75 8.54 -3.10
CA GLY A 42 -11.00 9.29 -2.92
C GLY A 42 -12.04 8.54 -2.08
N SER A 43 -11.79 7.28 -1.73
CA SER A 43 -12.66 6.42 -0.92
C SER A 43 -11.97 6.05 0.41
N PRO A 44 -12.22 6.81 1.50
CA PRO A 44 -11.63 6.53 2.81
C PRO A 44 -11.88 5.10 3.30
N ARG A 45 -13.06 4.56 2.99
CA ARG A 45 -13.44 3.20 3.34
C ARG A 45 -12.59 2.16 2.61
N ALA A 46 -12.38 2.33 1.30
CA ALA A 46 -11.57 1.39 0.51
C ALA A 46 -10.11 1.40 0.99
N ALA A 47 -9.57 2.59 1.28
CA ALA A 47 -8.23 2.73 1.85
C ALA A 47 -8.09 2.04 3.22
N ASP A 48 -9.05 2.23 4.13
CA ASP A 48 -9.08 1.58 5.44
C ASP A 48 -9.20 0.05 5.33
N GLU A 49 -10.04 -0.47 4.43
CA GLU A 49 -10.17 -1.91 4.20
C GLU A 49 -8.85 -2.55 3.73
N VAL A 50 -8.10 -1.89 2.85
CA VAL A 50 -6.75 -2.33 2.43
C VAL A 50 -5.77 -2.30 3.60
N ALA A 51 -5.73 -1.21 4.36
CA ALA A 51 -4.85 -1.07 5.51
C ALA A 51 -5.11 -2.16 6.56
N ARG A 52 -6.40 -2.43 6.86
CA ARG A 52 -6.80 -3.51 7.78
C ARG A 52 -6.47 -4.90 7.24
N SER A 53 -6.59 -5.13 5.94
CA SER A 53 -6.19 -6.40 5.33
C SER A 53 -4.70 -6.66 5.51
N LEU A 54 -3.87 -5.63 5.31
CA LEU A 54 -2.43 -5.71 5.55
C LEU A 54 -2.10 -5.92 7.03
N ALA A 55 -2.75 -5.19 7.93
CA ALA A 55 -2.57 -5.36 9.38
C ALA A 55 -2.99 -6.76 9.85
N GLY A 56 -4.10 -7.30 9.35
CA GLY A 56 -4.52 -8.67 9.64
C GLY A 56 -3.55 -9.74 9.14
N ALA A 57 -2.78 -9.45 8.08
CA ALA A 57 -1.83 -10.38 7.50
C ALA A 57 -0.41 -10.28 8.10
N LEU A 58 0.01 -9.08 8.49
CA LEU A 58 1.38 -8.77 8.95
C LEU A 58 1.47 -8.49 10.44
N GLY A 59 0.34 -8.31 11.13
CA GLY A 59 0.27 -7.68 12.45
C GLY A 59 0.16 -6.16 12.35
N GLU A 60 0.09 -5.48 13.50
CA GLU A 60 0.07 -4.02 13.54
C GLU A 60 1.39 -3.43 13.00
N PRO A 61 1.33 -2.29 12.29
CA PRO A 61 2.53 -1.61 11.81
C PRO A 61 3.35 -1.06 12.98
N ALA A 62 4.66 -0.92 12.76
CA ALA A 62 5.56 -0.28 13.71
C ALA A 62 5.39 1.26 13.71
N GLU A 63 4.99 1.82 12.57
CA GLU A 63 4.67 3.25 12.39
C GLU A 63 3.39 3.40 11.54
N GLY A 64 2.50 4.32 11.93
CA GLY A 64 1.18 4.45 11.31
C GLY A 64 0.16 3.43 11.86
N PRO A 65 -0.99 3.19 11.19
CA PRO A 65 -1.46 3.90 10.00
C PRO A 65 -1.74 5.36 10.33
N THR A 66 -1.08 6.28 9.64
CA THR A 66 -1.41 7.70 9.73
C THR A 66 -2.41 8.04 8.65
N PHE A 67 -3.64 8.37 9.05
CA PHE A 67 -4.64 8.95 8.16
C PHE A 67 -4.36 10.45 8.06
N SER A 68 -3.80 10.88 6.94
CA SER A 68 -3.69 12.30 6.64
C SER A 68 -4.85 12.69 5.75
N SER A 69 -5.85 13.39 6.30
CA SER A 69 -6.66 14.30 5.48
C SER A 69 -5.80 15.49 5.04
N ARG A 70 -4.74 15.80 5.79
CA ARG A 70 -3.82 16.93 5.59
C ARG A 70 -2.73 16.65 4.56
N GLY A 71 -3.05 16.03 3.43
CA GLY A 71 -2.11 15.90 2.30
C GLY A 71 -1.78 17.22 1.59
N GLY A 72 -1.93 18.35 2.29
CA GLY A 72 -2.02 19.70 1.72
C GLY A 72 -3.45 20.03 1.26
N GLU A 73 -3.70 21.32 1.03
CA GLU A 73 -4.98 21.86 0.54
C GLU A 73 -5.49 21.12 -0.72
N MET A 74 -4.59 20.50 -1.47
CA MET A 74 -4.88 19.78 -2.71
C MET A 74 -5.62 18.45 -2.51
N LEU A 75 -5.23 17.62 -1.52
CA LEU A 75 -5.94 16.37 -1.24
C LEU A 75 -7.30 16.64 -0.56
N GLU A 76 -7.36 17.65 0.32
CA GLU A 76 -8.62 18.08 0.93
C GLU A 76 -9.60 18.62 -0.13
N ALA A 77 -9.12 19.41 -1.09
CA ALA A 77 -9.93 19.89 -2.20
C ALA A 77 -10.40 18.77 -3.15
N ALA A 78 -9.61 17.69 -3.28
CA ALA A 78 -9.97 16.51 -4.07
C ALA A 78 -10.87 15.52 -3.31
N GLY A 79 -11.06 15.68 -1.99
CA GLY A 79 -11.78 14.72 -1.15
C GLY A 79 -11.03 13.40 -0.95
N GLU A 80 -9.72 13.40 -1.12
CA GLU A 80 -8.86 12.22 -1.03
C GLU A 80 -8.27 12.04 0.37
N VAL A 81 -7.98 10.80 0.74
CA VAL A 81 -7.20 10.45 1.93
C VAL A 81 -5.87 9.81 1.55
N ALA A 82 -4.86 10.09 2.36
CA ALA A 82 -3.59 9.39 2.31
C ALA A 82 -3.40 8.56 3.58
N ILE A 83 -3.17 7.24 3.43
CA ILE A 83 -2.76 6.35 4.52
C ILE A 83 -1.31 5.96 4.31
N VAL A 84 -0.47 6.20 5.32
CA VAL A 84 0.91 5.72 5.35
C VAL A 84 1.09 4.78 6.54
N ALA A 85 1.65 3.59 6.28
CA ALA A 85 1.94 2.60 7.32
C ALA A 85 3.26 1.89 7.01
N THR A 86 4.05 1.60 8.05
CA THR A 86 5.32 0.89 7.92
C THR A 86 5.42 -0.26 8.93
N TRP A 87 5.81 -1.43 8.43
CA TRP A 87 6.11 -2.62 9.22
C TRP A 87 7.62 -2.84 9.26
N ALA A 88 8.16 -3.11 10.45
CA ALA A 88 9.52 -3.57 10.63
C ALA A 88 9.53 -5.11 10.76
N PHE A 89 10.54 -5.77 10.20
CA PHE A 89 10.71 -7.22 10.29
C PHE A 89 12.20 -7.62 10.15
N PRO A 90 12.61 -8.79 10.66
CA PRO A 90 13.96 -9.30 10.44
C PRO A 90 14.26 -9.50 8.95
N ALA A 91 15.46 -9.15 8.48
CA ALA A 91 15.78 -9.23 7.05
C ALA A 91 15.65 -10.65 6.45
N ALA A 92 15.77 -11.69 7.28
CA ALA A 92 15.53 -13.08 6.88
C ALA A 92 14.07 -13.34 6.46
N ASP A 93 13.10 -12.56 6.96
CA ASP A 93 11.67 -12.73 6.68
C ASP A 93 11.21 -11.97 5.43
N ARG A 94 12.10 -11.24 4.75
CA ARG A 94 11.77 -10.37 3.61
C ARG A 94 10.93 -11.07 2.54
N GLU A 95 11.34 -12.25 2.08
CA GLU A 95 10.59 -12.98 1.04
C GLU A 95 9.25 -13.51 1.55
N ARG A 96 9.18 -13.88 2.84
CA ARG A 96 7.92 -14.26 3.48
C ARG A 96 6.96 -13.07 3.52
N VAL A 97 7.43 -11.90 3.96
CA VAL A 97 6.62 -10.67 4.00
C VAL A 97 6.12 -10.32 2.60
N ARG A 98 6.99 -10.36 1.59
CA ARG A 98 6.61 -10.15 0.19
C ARG A 98 5.47 -11.06 -0.24
N ALA A 99 5.58 -12.36 0.05
CA ALA A 99 4.55 -13.34 -0.29
C ALA A 99 3.24 -13.12 0.48
N VAL A 100 3.31 -12.72 1.75
CA VAL A 100 2.14 -12.39 2.57
C VAL A 100 1.41 -11.17 2.03
N VAL A 101 2.12 -10.08 1.76
CA VAL A 101 1.58 -8.85 1.14
C VAL A 101 0.93 -9.16 -0.20
N GLN A 102 1.62 -9.93 -1.04
CA GLN A 102 1.10 -10.36 -2.34
C GLN A 102 -0.25 -11.09 -2.21
N ARG A 103 -0.38 -11.98 -1.23
CA ARG A 103 -1.63 -12.73 -1.01
C ARG A 103 -2.72 -11.85 -0.40
N ALA A 104 -2.39 -11.04 0.60
CA ALA A 104 -3.34 -10.15 1.28
C ALA A 104 -3.98 -9.18 0.28
N LEU A 105 -3.18 -8.54 -0.55
CA LEU A 105 -3.66 -7.58 -1.54
C LEU A 105 -4.46 -8.24 -2.67
N VAL A 106 -4.05 -9.43 -3.14
CA VAL A 106 -4.85 -10.17 -4.13
C VAL A 106 -6.20 -10.61 -3.54
N ALA A 107 -6.22 -11.05 -2.28
CA ALA A 107 -7.45 -11.41 -1.58
C ALA A 107 -8.36 -10.19 -1.36
N ALA A 108 -7.78 -9.02 -1.10
CA ALA A 108 -8.50 -7.75 -1.05
C ALA A 108 -9.00 -7.28 -2.43
N GLY A 109 -8.58 -7.91 -3.53
CA GLY A 109 -9.00 -7.57 -4.89
C GLY A 109 -8.08 -6.60 -5.63
N ALA A 110 -6.88 -6.35 -5.10
CA ALA A 110 -5.92 -5.42 -5.69
C ALA A 110 -5.40 -5.98 -7.01
N ARG A 111 -5.41 -5.14 -8.04
CA ARG A 111 -4.90 -5.46 -9.38
C ARG A 111 -3.64 -4.64 -9.63
N PRO A 112 -2.70 -5.15 -10.44
CA PRO A 112 -1.55 -4.36 -10.88
C PRO A 112 -2.01 -3.00 -11.40
N GLY A 113 -1.33 -1.93 -10.99
CA GLY A 113 -1.65 -0.59 -11.47
C GLY A 113 -1.51 -0.55 -12.98
N VAL A 114 -2.60 -0.29 -13.70
CA VAL A 114 -2.53 0.02 -15.13
C VAL A 114 -1.87 1.39 -15.21
N ARG A 115 -0.66 1.47 -15.80
CA ARG A 115 -0.13 2.76 -16.22
C ARG A 115 -1.17 3.38 -17.12
N GLY A 116 -1.85 4.43 -16.64
CA GLY A 116 -2.63 5.31 -17.52
C GLY A 116 -1.69 5.73 -18.64
N GLY A 117 -2.00 5.29 -19.86
CA GLY A 117 -1.35 5.78 -21.06
C GLY A 117 -1.51 7.29 -21.07
N ARG A 118 -0.36 7.98 -21.10
CA ARG A 118 -0.35 9.38 -21.52
C ARG A 118 -0.72 9.46 -23.00
#